data_AF-A0A1Y2X6D7-F1
#
_entry.id   AF-A0A1Y2X6D7-F1
#
_cell.length_a   1.000
_cell.length_b   1.000
_cell.length_c   1.000
_cell.angle_alpha   90.00
_cell.angle_beta   90.00
_cell.angle_gamma   90.00
#
_symmetry.space_group_name_H-M   'P 1'
#
loop_
_entity.id
_entity.type
_entity.pdbx_description
1 polymer ?
#
loop_
_entity_poly.entity_id
_entity_poly.type
_entity_poly.pdbx_seq_one_letter_code
_entity_poly.pdbx_strand_id
1 'polypeptide(L)'
;MGVRPDYGWVEPANYTQRFAAVLKIARALVYSHSVIEREEQVRRYVDEGLTREAAEAASDEVFAFLDPKMTRFMTRPFGQGGQRAPTPVSWILDTFAYGKAIASTTPAEGRVFRMSQLRDMLHTLIDETRDLMGQLLFLSPHEETGEREGFPAIPWGQLRDNPSESRLGHSFVRDESTPWPLDGKTALLSRVTTDPALKKAWLGSRSQLSRSKASDAYRAQADEFRGRLLVLMHMTGGQPARSTELLGLRVCNTKQAGIRNVFIEHDMVTGWNRSGT
;
A
#
# COMPACT_ATOMS: atom_id res chain seq x y z
N MET A 1 7.74 32.73 9.77
CA MET A 1 6.46 32.04 10.04
C MET A 1 5.35 33.05 9.95
N GLY A 2 4.18 32.63 9.50
CA GLY A 2 2.98 33.47 9.35
C GLY A 2 2.14 33.45 10.62
N VAL A 3 1.42 34.54 10.82
CA VAL A 3 0.58 34.76 12.00
C VAL A 3 -0.86 34.43 11.60
N ARG A 4 -1.53 33.62 12.44
CA ARG A 4 -2.95 33.32 12.33
C ARG A 4 -3.77 34.59 12.66
N PRO A 5 -5.05 34.68 12.24
CA PRO A 5 -5.91 35.83 12.52
C PRO A 5 -6.13 36.14 14.01
N ASP A 6 -5.85 35.16 14.88
CA ASP A 6 -5.91 35.22 16.34
C ASP A 6 -4.58 35.67 16.99
N TYR A 7 -3.63 36.18 16.19
CA TYR A 7 -2.27 36.54 16.61
C TYR A 7 -1.39 35.35 17.06
N GLY A 8 -1.83 34.10 16.82
CA GLY A 8 -1.02 32.90 17.07
C GLY A 8 -0.05 32.60 15.93
N TRP A 9 1.06 31.91 16.21
CA TRP A 9 1.90 31.35 15.14
C TRP A 9 1.17 30.19 14.46
N VAL A 10 1.20 30.13 13.13
CA VAL A 10 0.69 28.96 12.41
C VAL A 10 1.55 27.74 12.76
N GLU A 11 0.88 26.65 13.09
CA GLU A 11 1.53 25.40 13.46
C GLU A 11 2.44 24.84 12.35
N PRO A 12 3.64 24.30 12.70
CA PRO A 12 4.59 23.73 11.73
C PRO A 12 4.00 22.68 10.79
N ALA A 13 2.99 21.92 11.24
CA ALA A 13 2.28 20.93 10.43
C ALA A 13 1.57 21.56 9.21
N ASN A 14 0.99 22.76 9.36
CA ASN A 14 0.29 23.47 8.29
C ASN A 14 1.24 24.04 7.22
N TYR A 15 2.50 24.29 7.58
CA TYR A 15 3.53 24.72 6.64
C TYR A 15 4.01 23.61 5.73
N THR A 16 4.08 22.38 6.26
CA THR A 16 4.57 21.20 5.54
C THR A 16 3.76 20.94 4.27
N GLN A 17 2.42 21.01 4.34
CA GLN A 17 1.54 20.82 3.18
C GLN A 17 1.70 21.93 2.13
N ARG A 18 1.76 23.19 2.56
CA ARG A 18 1.90 24.35 1.67
C ARG A 18 3.25 24.33 0.95
N PHE A 19 4.34 24.05 1.67
CA PHE A 19 5.67 23.92 1.08
C PHE A 19 5.77 22.72 0.14
N ALA A 20 5.12 21.59 0.45
CA ALA A 20 5.05 20.47 -0.47
C ALA A 20 4.34 20.83 -1.78
N ALA A 21 3.26 21.62 -1.73
CA ALA A 21 2.58 22.11 -2.92
C ALA A 21 3.50 23.00 -3.77
N VAL A 22 4.19 23.96 -3.14
CA VAL A 22 5.16 24.84 -3.82
C VAL A 22 6.30 24.03 -4.47
N LEU A 23 6.86 23.04 -3.76
CA LEU A 23 7.88 22.14 -4.29
C LEU A 23 7.38 21.34 -5.50
N LYS A 24 6.14 20.85 -5.48
CA LYS A 24 5.54 20.13 -6.62
C LYS A 24 5.36 21.04 -7.83
N ILE A 25 4.86 22.26 -7.63
CA ILE A 25 4.69 23.25 -8.70
C ILE A 25 6.06 23.63 -9.29
N ALA A 26 7.06 23.88 -8.44
CA ALA A 26 8.42 24.19 -8.89
C ALA A 26 9.02 23.05 -9.73
N ARG A 27 8.86 21.79 -9.31
CA ARG A 27 9.29 20.62 -10.10
C ARG A 27 8.56 20.53 -11.44
N ALA A 28 7.26 20.76 -11.45
CA ALA A 28 6.47 20.75 -12.68
C ALA A 28 6.92 21.83 -13.66
N LEU A 29 7.23 23.05 -13.17
CA LEU A 29 7.74 24.14 -13.98
C LEU A 29 9.13 23.86 -14.57
N VAL A 30 10.03 23.29 -13.75
CA VAL A 30 11.38 22.90 -14.21
C VAL A 30 11.29 21.82 -15.29
N TYR A 31 10.39 20.85 -15.11
CA TYR A 31 10.11 19.83 -16.11
C TYR A 31 9.50 20.42 -17.39
N SER A 32 8.45 21.24 -17.29
CA SER A 32 7.81 21.84 -18.46
C SER A 32 8.77 22.71 -19.26
N HIS A 33 9.63 23.46 -18.59
CA HIS A 33 10.67 24.24 -19.24
C HIS A 33 11.69 23.36 -19.98
N SER A 34 12.03 22.19 -19.44
CA SER A 34 12.97 21.26 -20.08
C SER A 34 12.36 20.61 -21.33
N VAL A 35 11.04 20.37 -21.31
CA VAL A 35 10.30 19.90 -22.49
C VAL A 35 10.26 20.96 -23.60
N ILE A 36 9.98 22.23 -23.24
CA ILE A 36 9.98 23.34 -24.21
C ILE A 36 11.36 23.49 -24.87
N GLU A 37 12.45 23.42 -24.11
CA GLU A 37 13.81 23.52 -24.67
C GLU A 37 14.13 22.38 -25.63
N ARG A 38 13.69 21.15 -25.31
CA ARG A 38 13.82 20.02 -26.24
C ARG A 38 13.03 20.27 -27.52
N GLU A 39 11.80 20.75 -27.42
CA GLU A 39 10.98 21.07 -28.60
C GLU A 39 11.61 22.17 -29.45
N GLU A 40 12.26 23.15 -28.84
CA GLU A 40 13.05 24.18 -29.54
C GLU A 40 14.28 23.59 -30.23
N GLN A 41 14.98 22.64 -29.61
CA GLN A 41 16.11 21.93 -30.23
C GLN A 41 15.65 21.11 -31.44
N VAL A 42 14.55 20.36 -31.30
CA VAL A 42 13.93 19.62 -32.43
C VAL A 42 13.53 20.57 -33.55
N ARG A 43 12.95 21.72 -33.22
CA ARG A 43 12.56 22.74 -34.22
C ARG A 43 13.77 23.26 -34.99
N ARG A 44 14.89 23.52 -34.32
CA ARG A 44 16.14 23.93 -34.98
C ARG A 44 16.65 22.88 -35.96
N TYR A 45 16.62 21.60 -35.59
CA TYR A 45 17.02 20.52 -36.51
C TYR A 45 16.09 20.37 -37.71
N VAL A 46 14.79 20.64 -37.54
CA VAL A 46 13.83 20.69 -38.65
C VAL A 46 14.13 21.88 -39.58
N ASP A 47 14.43 23.05 -39.02
CA ASP A 47 14.82 24.24 -39.80
C ASP A 47 16.14 24.04 -40.56
N GLU A 48 17.06 23.22 -40.03
CA GLU A 48 18.31 22.79 -40.67
C GLU A 48 18.10 21.72 -41.78
N GLY A 49 16.85 21.29 -42.01
CA GLY A 49 16.47 20.43 -43.14
C GLY A 49 16.27 18.96 -42.81
N LEU A 50 16.28 18.56 -41.52
CA LEU A 50 15.92 17.20 -41.13
C LEU A 50 14.39 17.00 -41.11
N THR A 51 13.95 15.79 -41.44
CA THR A 51 12.57 15.39 -41.16
C THR A 51 12.34 15.35 -39.65
N ARG A 52 11.12 15.65 -39.21
CA ARG A 52 10.77 15.71 -37.78
C ARG A 52 11.16 14.45 -37.00
N GLU A 53 10.98 13.27 -37.60
CA GLU A 53 11.34 11.99 -36.97
C GLU A 53 12.86 11.83 -36.79
N ALA A 54 13.65 12.27 -37.76
CA ALA A 54 15.11 12.26 -37.66
C ALA A 54 15.63 13.32 -36.67
N ALA A 55 14.98 14.49 -36.60
CA ALA A 55 15.27 15.54 -35.64
C ALA A 55 14.96 15.13 -34.20
N GLU A 56 13.85 14.41 -33.97
CA GLU A 56 13.50 13.88 -32.64
C GLU A 56 14.46 12.77 -32.20
N ALA A 57 14.94 11.93 -33.13
CA ALA A 57 15.93 10.89 -32.85
C ALA A 57 17.35 11.45 -32.61
N ALA A 58 17.70 12.59 -33.21
CA ALA A 58 18.97 13.27 -33.03
C ALA A 58 19.00 14.22 -31.81
N SER A 59 17.84 14.63 -31.29
CA SER A 59 17.73 15.49 -30.11
C SER A 59 18.11 14.78 -28.82
N ASP A 60 18.65 15.55 -27.87
CA ASP A 60 18.96 15.03 -26.55
C ASP A 60 17.67 14.65 -25.79
N GLU A 61 17.79 13.69 -24.88
CA GLU A 61 16.67 13.32 -24.01
C GLU A 61 16.29 14.50 -23.10
N VAL A 62 15.01 14.59 -22.73
CA VAL A 62 14.51 15.63 -21.80
C VAL A 62 15.32 15.67 -20.50
N PHE A 63 15.86 14.53 -20.07
CA PHE A 63 16.70 14.43 -18.88
C PHE A 63 17.99 15.26 -18.97
N ALA A 64 18.60 15.36 -20.15
CA ALA A 64 19.82 16.13 -20.36
C ALA A 64 19.63 17.64 -20.09
N PHE A 65 18.43 18.16 -20.38
CA PHE A 65 18.03 19.54 -20.06
C PHE A 65 17.58 19.69 -18.60
N LEU A 66 16.96 18.64 -18.06
CA LEU A 66 16.39 18.63 -16.71
C LEU A 66 17.46 18.59 -15.61
N ASP A 67 18.46 17.73 -15.74
CA ASP A 67 19.50 17.48 -14.73
C ASP A 67 20.22 18.75 -14.26
N PRO A 68 20.76 19.63 -15.14
CA PRO A 68 21.41 20.86 -14.70
C PRO A 68 20.44 21.84 -14.02
N LYS A 69 19.16 21.85 -14.41
CA LYS A 69 18.13 22.68 -13.77
C LYS A 69 17.74 22.13 -12.42
N MET A 70 17.61 20.82 -12.26
CA MET A 70 17.35 20.21 -10.96
C MET A 70 18.51 20.47 -9.99
N THR A 71 19.75 20.30 -10.45
CA THR A 71 20.94 20.58 -9.63
C THR A 71 21.07 22.06 -9.27
N ARG A 72 20.61 22.96 -10.14
CA ARG A 72 20.66 24.41 -9.91
C ARG A 72 19.52 24.94 -9.03
N PHE A 73 18.29 24.47 -9.24
CA PHE A 73 17.10 25.07 -8.65
C PHE A 73 16.41 24.20 -7.58
N MET A 74 16.57 22.86 -7.65
CA MET A 74 15.78 21.91 -6.86
C MET A 74 16.59 21.14 -5.81
N THR A 75 17.91 21.20 -5.84
CA THR A 75 18.79 20.53 -4.88
C THR A 75 19.47 21.51 -3.93
N ARG A 76 19.83 21.01 -2.76
CA ARG A 76 20.70 21.73 -1.83
C ARG A 76 22.09 21.87 -2.47
N PRO A 77 22.75 23.03 -2.35
CA PRO A 77 24.16 23.14 -2.71
C PRO A 77 24.98 22.33 -1.71
N PHE A 78 25.34 21.10 -2.07
CA PHE A 78 26.41 20.38 -1.41
C PHE A 78 27.69 20.64 -2.20
N GLY A 79 28.51 21.56 -1.71
CA GLY A 79 29.83 21.83 -2.26
C GLY A 79 30.87 21.81 -1.15
N GLN A 80 31.85 20.91 -1.25
CA GLN A 80 33.13 21.09 -0.57
C GLN A 80 33.67 22.47 -0.95
N GLY A 81 33.89 23.34 0.05
CA GLY A 81 34.74 24.52 -0.10
C GLY A 81 34.09 25.84 -0.53
N GLY A 82 32.76 25.99 -0.54
CA GLY A 82 32.18 27.31 -0.81
C GLY A 82 30.67 27.36 -0.58
N GLN A 83 30.25 28.12 0.44
CA GLN A 83 28.84 28.42 0.70
C GLN A 83 28.27 29.22 -0.47
N ARG A 84 27.52 28.56 -1.36
CA ARG A 84 26.62 29.28 -2.27
C ARG A 84 25.50 29.89 -1.44
N ALA A 85 25.11 31.13 -1.72
CA ALA A 85 24.06 31.82 -0.98
C ALA A 85 22.77 30.96 -0.93
N PRO A 86 22.08 30.90 0.22
CA PRO A 86 20.88 30.08 0.38
C PRO A 86 19.84 30.49 -0.66
N THR A 87 19.29 29.51 -1.39
CA THR A 87 18.20 29.76 -2.34
C THR A 87 16.86 29.71 -1.61
N PRO A 88 15.82 30.38 -2.11
CA PRO A 88 14.47 30.22 -1.55
C PRO A 88 14.04 28.75 -1.44
N VAL A 89 14.45 27.91 -2.40
CA VAL A 89 14.16 26.47 -2.39
C VAL A 89 14.94 25.74 -1.30
N SER A 90 16.20 26.09 -1.02
CA SER A 90 16.93 25.49 0.10
C SER A 90 16.26 25.81 1.44
N TRP A 91 15.81 27.05 1.63
CA TRP A 91 15.06 27.45 2.83
C TRP A 91 13.72 26.70 2.97
N ILE A 92 12.99 26.53 1.86
CA ILE A 92 11.74 25.74 1.84
C ILE A 92 12.02 24.28 2.20
N LEU A 93 13.07 23.67 1.64
CA LEU A 93 13.46 22.29 1.93
C LEU A 93 13.85 22.09 3.40
N ASP A 94 14.56 23.06 3.99
CA ASP A 94 14.99 23.00 5.38
C ASP A 94 13.81 23.20 6.34
N THR A 95 12.92 24.13 6.02
CA THR A 95 11.69 24.36 6.80
C THR A 95 10.74 23.15 6.71
N PHE A 96 10.65 22.52 5.54
CA PHE A 96 9.88 21.29 5.34
C PHE A 96 10.47 20.12 6.15
N ALA A 97 11.79 19.93 6.09
CA ALA A 97 12.47 18.89 6.85
C ALA A 97 12.30 19.08 8.37
N TYR A 98 12.41 20.33 8.83
CA TYR A 98 12.19 20.70 10.22
C TYR A 98 10.74 20.48 10.67
N GLY A 99 9.76 20.89 9.86
CA GLY A 99 8.34 20.65 10.15
C GLY A 99 7.99 19.16 10.22
N LYS A 100 8.59 18.35 9.34
CA LYS A 100 8.46 16.89 9.36
C LYS A 100 9.11 16.27 10.60
N ALA A 101 10.28 16.77 11.01
CA ALA A 101 10.95 16.32 12.22
C ALA A 101 10.08 16.59 13.45
N ILE A 102 9.54 17.81 13.61
CA ILE A 102 8.59 18.17 14.68
C ILE A 102 7.38 17.23 14.66
N ALA A 103 6.73 17.04 13.51
CA ALA A 103 5.57 16.15 13.44
C ALA A 103 5.88 14.69 13.85
N SER A 104 7.13 14.24 13.68
CA SER A 104 7.55 12.91 14.10
C SER A 104 7.96 12.82 15.58
N THR A 105 8.49 13.89 16.16
CA THR A 105 9.02 13.90 17.54
C THR A 105 8.06 14.51 18.55
N THR A 106 7.11 15.32 18.11
CA THR A 106 6.04 15.85 18.96
C THR A 106 5.04 14.71 19.16
N PRO A 107 4.88 14.19 20.39
CA PRO A 107 3.79 13.27 20.65
C PRO A 107 2.49 14.03 20.35
N ALA A 108 1.69 13.50 19.42
CA ALA A 108 0.31 13.94 19.26
C ALA A 108 -0.34 13.99 20.65
N GLU A 109 -1.25 14.94 20.92
CA GLU A 109 -2.00 15.01 22.18
C GLU A 109 -2.57 13.64 22.50
N GLY A 110 -1.84 12.90 23.35
CA GLY A 110 -2.09 11.50 23.59
C GLY A 110 -3.25 11.41 24.55
N ARG A 111 -4.37 10.84 24.11
CA ARG A 111 -5.37 10.36 25.07
C ARG A 111 -4.73 9.23 25.86
N VAL A 112 -4.59 9.42 27.17
CA VAL A 112 -4.15 8.38 28.08
C VAL A 112 -5.26 7.33 28.15
N PHE A 113 -5.06 6.19 27.49
CA PHE A 113 -5.95 5.05 27.60
C PHE A 113 -5.58 4.23 28.84
N ARG A 114 -6.58 3.83 29.63
CA ARG A 114 -6.38 2.79 30.63
C ARG A 114 -6.23 1.44 29.92
N MET A 115 -5.43 0.54 30.49
CA MET A 115 -5.23 -0.80 29.92
C MET A 115 -6.53 -1.61 29.81
N SER A 116 -7.52 -1.38 30.67
CA SER A 116 -8.85 -1.98 30.55
C SER A 116 -9.56 -1.50 29.28
N GLN A 117 -9.54 -0.19 29.00
CA GLN A 117 -10.16 0.39 27.81
C GLN A 117 -9.49 -0.10 26.53
N LEU A 118 -8.16 -0.24 26.53
CA LEU A 118 -7.42 -0.82 25.41
C LEU A 118 -7.83 -2.28 25.17
N ARG A 119 -7.94 -3.07 26.24
CA ARG A 119 -8.37 -4.47 26.17
C ARG A 119 -9.79 -4.59 25.61
N ASP A 120 -10.73 -3.79 26.12
CA ASP A 120 -12.12 -3.79 25.67
C ASP A 120 -12.20 -3.42 24.18
N MET A 121 -11.47 -2.37 23.77
CA MET A 121 -11.38 -1.96 22.37
C MET A 121 -10.82 -3.07 21.46
N LEU A 122 -9.78 -3.79 21.91
CA LEU A 122 -9.22 -4.91 21.15
C LEU A 122 -10.20 -6.08 21.06
N HIS A 123 -10.93 -6.41 22.13
CA HIS A 123 -11.98 -7.45 22.06
C HIS A 123 -13.09 -7.06 21.09
N THR A 124 -13.58 -5.82 21.15
CA THR A 124 -14.56 -5.31 20.17
C THR A 124 -14.02 -5.40 18.75
N LEU A 125 -12.75 -5.02 18.53
CA LEU A 125 -12.14 -5.12 17.20
C LEU A 125 -12.02 -6.58 16.73
N ILE A 126 -11.72 -7.53 17.62
CA ILE A 126 -11.70 -8.96 17.29
C ILE A 126 -13.08 -9.43 16.85
N ASP A 127 -14.12 -9.08 17.61
CA ASP A 127 -15.51 -9.48 17.31
C ASP A 127 -15.97 -8.88 15.98
N GLU A 128 -15.77 -7.58 15.77
CA GLU A 128 -16.08 -6.90 14.50
C GLU A 128 -15.31 -7.48 13.31
N THR A 129 -14.06 -7.89 13.51
CA THR A 129 -13.24 -8.51 12.46
C THR A 129 -13.74 -9.91 12.13
N ARG A 130 -14.19 -10.66 13.15
CA ARG A 130 -14.80 -11.98 12.98
C ARG A 130 -16.14 -11.87 12.23
N ASP A 131 -16.94 -10.86 12.55
CA ASP A 131 -18.20 -10.56 11.86
C ASP A 131 -17.96 -10.27 10.38
N LEU A 132 -16.99 -9.40 10.09
CA LEU A 132 -16.62 -9.05 8.73
C LEU A 132 -16.08 -10.26 7.94
N MET A 133 -15.31 -11.14 8.60
CA MET A 133 -14.87 -12.41 8.00
C MET A 133 -16.06 -13.30 7.63
N GLY A 134 -17.07 -13.37 8.50
CA GLY A 134 -18.30 -14.12 8.23
C GLY A 134 -19.06 -13.59 7.02
N GLN A 135 -19.17 -12.27 6.90
CA GLN A 135 -19.77 -11.60 5.75
C GLN A 135 -19.01 -11.88 4.45
N LEU A 136 -17.67 -11.80 4.47
CA LEU A 136 -16.81 -12.08 3.31
C LEU A 136 -16.89 -13.53 2.83
N LEU A 137 -17.21 -14.45 3.73
CA LEU A 137 -17.41 -15.87 3.43
C LEU A 137 -18.86 -16.21 3.08
N PHE A 138 -19.79 -15.26 3.17
CA PHE A 138 -21.23 -15.48 3.02
C PHE A 138 -21.75 -16.57 3.98
N LEU A 139 -21.28 -16.58 5.23
CA LEU A 139 -21.78 -17.47 6.26
C LEU A 139 -23.11 -16.92 6.79
N SER A 140 -24.19 -17.70 6.65
CA SER A 140 -25.49 -17.34 7.22
C SER A 140 -25.49 -17.54 8.74
N PRO A 141 -26.16 -16.68 9.52
CA PRO A 141 -26.51 -17.00 10.89
C PRO A 141 -27.45 -18.22 10.90
N HIS A 142 -27.23 -19.21 11.76
CA HIS A 142 -28.12 -20.37 11.87
C HIS A 142 -29.43 -19.90 12.55
N GLU A 143 -30.55 -19.98 11.83
CA GLU A 143 -31.83 -19.34 12.22
C GLU A 143 -32.46 -19.95 13.49
N GLU A 144 -32.13 -21.18 13.87
CA GLU A 144 -32.78 -21.89 14.98
C GLU A 144 -32.01 -21.89 16.31
N THR A 145 -30.69 -21.75 16.30
CA THR A 145 -29.83 -21.79 17.50
C THR A 145 -29.17 -20.45 17.82
N GLY A 146 -29.20 -19.49 16.88
CA GLY A 146 -28.49 -18.22 17.02
C GLY A 146 -26.96 -18.34 16.90
N GLU A 147 -26.44 -19.55 16.74
CA GLU A 147 -25.02 -19.81 16.46
C GLU A 147 -24.76 -19.58 14.97
N ARG A 148 -23.64 -18.96 14.59
CA ARG A 148 -23.30 -18.80 13.17
C ARG A 148 -22.92 -20.15 12.57
N GLU A 149 -23.07 -20.33 11.25
CA GLU A 149 -22.26 -21.34 10.55
C GLU A 149 -20.81 -21.17 11.02
N GLY A 150 -20.25 -22.22 11.63
CA GLY A 150 -18.88 -22.19 12.12
C GLY A 150 -17.93 -21.90 10.97
N PHE A 151 -16.87 -21.13 11.25
CA PHE A 151 -15.81 -20.93 10.26
C PHE A 151 -15.25 -22.30 9.83
N PRO A 152 -14.96 -22.49 8.53
CA PRO A 152 -14.36 -23.73 8.06
C PRO A 152 -13.07 -24.00 8.84
N ALA A 153 -13.01 -25.16 9.49
CA ALA A 153 -11.87 -25.52 10.31
C ALA A 153 -10.62 -25.73 9.44
N ILE A 154 -9.52 -25.09 9.82
CA ILE A 154 -8.23 -25.29 9.14
C ILE A 154 -7.60 -26.58 9.69
N PRO A 155 -7.29 -27.57 8.84
CA PRO A 155 -6.72 -28.85 9.29
C PRO A 155 -5.21 -28.69 9.57
N TRP A 156 -4.85 -27.93 10.62
CA TRP A 156 -3.47 -27.55 10.93
C TRP A 156 -2.48 -28.73 10.97
N GLY A 157 -2.84 -29.83 11.64
CA GLY A 157 -2.01 -31.03 11.74
C GLY A 157 -2.00 -31.95 10.50
N GLN A 158 -2.63 -31.52 9.41
CA GLN A 158 -2.63 -32.24 8.12
C GLN A 158 -2.12 -31.34 6.99
N LEU A 159 -1.68 -30.13 7.31
CA LEU A 159 -1.03 -29.25 6.36
C LEU A 159 0.28 -29.89 5.94
N ARG A 160 0.39 -30.20 4.66
CA ARG A 160 1.63 -30.69 4.07
C ARG A 160 2.28 -29.57 3.29
N ASP A 161 3.60 -29.48 3.43
CA ASP A 161 4.40 -28.56 2.64
C ASP A 161 5.69 -29.24 2.17
N ASN A 162 6.11 -28.92 0.95
CA ASN A 162 7.42 -29.30 0.42
C ASN A 162 8.27 -28.03 0.26
N PRO A 163 9.16 -27.72 1.23
CA PRO A 163 9.99 -26.52 1.18
C PRO A 163 10.95 -26.48 -0.03
N SER A 164 11.27 -27.64 -0.61
CA SER A 164 12.18 -27.74 -1.76
C SER A 164 11.49 -27.45 -3.10
N GLU A 165 10.16 -27.33 -3.12
CA GLU A 165 9.40 -27.08 -4.34
C GLU A 165 9.58 -25.63 -4.82
N SER A 166 10.22 -25.49 -5.99
CA SER A 166 10.55 -24.22 -6.63
C SER A 166 9.62 -23.85 -7.79
N ARG A 167 8.61 -24.67 -8.11
CA ARG A 167 7.64 -24.38 -9.18
C ARG A 167 6.97 -23.03 -8.95
N LEU A 168 6.87 -22.26 -10.03
CA LEU A 168 6.18 -20.98 -10.03
C LEU A 168 4.71 -21.16 -9.60
N GLY A 169 4.25 -20.31 -8.69
CA GLY A 169 2.88 -20.34 -8.17
C GLY A 169 2.60 -21.44 -7.14
N HIS A 170 3.60 -22.24 -6.76
CA HIS A 170 3.44 -23.22 -5.69
C HIS A 170 3.32 -22.54 -4.32
N SER A 171 2.46 -23.10 -3.47
CA SER A 171 2.13 -22.68 -2.11
C SER A 171 1.47 -23.87 -1.40
N PHE A 172 1.76 -24.09 -0.12
CA PHE A 172 1.12 -25.16 0.68
C PHE A 172 -0.40 -25.00 0.75
N VAL A 173 -0.93 -23.78 0.64
CA VAL A 173 -2.37 -23.49 0.59
C VAL A 173 -3.04 -24.15 -0.62
N ARG A 174 -2.28 -24.41 -1.68
CA ARG A 174 -2.77 -24.99 -2.94
C ARG A 174 -2.33 -26.46 -3.11
N ASP A 175 -1.82 -27.08 -2.06
CA ASP A 175 -1.46 -28.50 -2.11
C ASP A 175 -2.74 -29.36 -2.16
N GLU A 176 -2.80 -30.25 -3.14
CA GLU A 176 -3.92 -31.17 -3.37
C GLU A 176 -3.98 -32.26 -2.30
N SER A 177 -2.85 -32.52 -1.62
CA SER A 177 -2.78 -33.52 -0.56
C SER A 177 -3.44 -33.08 0.76
N THR A 178 -3.70 -31.77 0.91
CA THR A 178 -4.32 -31.21 2.10
C THR A 178 -5.85 -31.31 1.99
N PRO A 179 -6.54 -31.94 2.94
CA PRO A 179 -8.00 -32.09 2.91
C PRO A 179 -8.69 -30.80 3.35
N TRP A 180 -8.68 -29.79 2.48
CA TRP A 180 -9.38 -28.54 2.72
C TRP A 180 -10.90 -28.76 2.82
N PRO A 181 -11.59 -28.15 3.79
CA PRO A 181 -13.04 -28.28 3.95
C PRO A 181 -13.82 -27.62 2.80
N LEU A 182 -13.19 -26.70 2.06
CA LEU A 182 -13.77 -25.94 0.98
C LEU A 182 -12.79 -25.85 -0.18
N ASP A 183 -13.29 -25.92 -1.41
CA ASP A 183 -12.48 -25.58 -2.59
C ASP A 183 -12.26 -24.06 -2.64
N GLY A 184 -11.04 -23.62 -2.33
CA GLY A 184 -10.68 -22.20 -2.29
C GLY A 184 -10.87 -21.44 -3.61
N LYS A 185 -11.02 -22.13 -4.76
CA LYS A 185 -11.26 -21.47 -6.06
C LYS A 185 -12.73 -21.23 -6.35
N THR A 186 -13.59 -22.20 -6.02
CA THR A 186 -15.00 -22.15 -6.44
C THR A 186 -15.97 -21.96 -5.28
N ALA A 187 -15.58 -22.18 -4.02
CA ALA A 187 -16.50 -22.20 -2.89
C ALA A 187 -17.36 -20.92 -2.74
N LEU A 188 -16.75 -19.74 -2.86
CA LEU A 188 -17.49 -18.47 -2.77
C LEU A 188 -18.43 -18.28 -3.95
N LEU A 189 -17.99 -18.64 -5.16
CA LEU A 189 -18.83 -18.55 -6.35
C LEU A 189 -20.02 -19.51 -6.26
N SER A 190 -19.79 -20.75 -5.81
CA SER A 190 -20.83 -21.74 -5.56
C SER A 190 -21.86 -21.22 -4.58
N ARG A 191 -21.43 -20.61 -3.46
CA ARG A 191 -22.35 -19.98 -2.48
C ARG A 191 -23.20 -18.88 -3.11
N VAL A 192 -22.59 -17.97 -3.87
CA VAL A 192 -23.29 -16.89 -4.59
C VAL A 192 -24.28 -17.43 -5.62
N THR A 193 -23.98 -18.55 -6.28
CA THR A 193 -24.88 -19.14 -7.30
C THR A 193 -26.02 -19.97 -6.72
N THR A 194 -25.83 -20.53 -5.52
CA THR A 194 -26.80 -21.39 -4.84
C THR A 194 -27.84 -20.57 -4.08
N ASP A 195 -27.42 -19.54 -3.34
CA ASP A 195 -28.35 -18.70 -2.59
C ASP A 195 -29.10 -17.73 -3.53
N PRO A 196 -30.44 -17.79 -3.60
CA PRO A 196 -31.23 -16.93 -4.48
C PRO A 196 -31.09 -15.42 -4.16
N ALA A 197 -30.86 -15.05 -2.89
CA ALA A 197 -30.67 -13.66 -2.49
C ALA A 197 -29.31 -13.13 -2.97
N LEU A 198 -28.24 -13.88 -2.73
CA LEU A 198 -26.90 -13.54 -3.23
C LEU A 198 -26.85 -13.57 -4.74
N LYS A 199 -27.47 -14.56 -5.37
CA LYS A 199 -27.59 -14.65 -6.83
C LYS A 199 -28.29 -13.42 -7.40
N LYS A 200 -29.36 -12.92 -6.77
CA LYS A 200 -30.03 -11.70 -7.19
C LYS A 200 -29.14 -10.46 -7.00
N ALA A 201 -28.44 -10.36 -5.87
CA ALA A 201 -27.55 -9.23 -5.56
C ALA A 201 -26.33 -9.17 -6.50
N TRP A 202 -25.72 -10.32 -6.81
CA TRP A 202 -24.49 -10.42 -7.58
C TRP A 202 -24.72 -10.65 -9.08
N LEU A 203 -25.77 -11.39 -9.47
CA LEU A 203 -26.04 -11.81 -10.85
C LEU A 203 -27.38 -11.30 -11.40
N GLY A 204 -28.26 -10.74 -10.56
CA GLY A 204 -29.65 -10.42 -10.90
C GLY A 204 -29.88 -9.23 -11.85
N SER A 205 -28.84 -8.48 -12.21
CA SER A 205 -28.92 -7.46 -13.25
C SER A 205 -28.11 -7.88 -14.48
N ARG A 206 -28.75 -7.87 -15.67
CA ARG A 206 -28.04 -8.05 -16.95
C ARG A 206 -27.03 -6.91 -17.23
N SER A 207 -27.04 -5.84 -16.44
CA SER A 207 -26.07 -4.75 -16.57
C SER A 207 -24.71 -5.15 -15.97
N GLN A 208 -23.63 -4.93 -16.73
CA GLN A 208 -22.26 -5.06 -16.23
C GLN A 208 -22.00 -4.11 -15.04
N LEU A 209 -22.68 -2.97 -15.00
CA LEU A 209 -22.56 -1.94 -13.94
C LEU A 209 -23.02 -2.40 -12.54
N SER A 210 -24.03 -3.28 -12.45
CA SER A 210 -24.46 -3.80 -11.15
C SER A 210 -23.48 -4.84 -10.60
N ARG A 211 -22.87 -5.63 -11.49
CA ARG A 211 -21.84 -6.62 -11.13
C ARG A 211 -20.57 -5.96 -10.64
N SER A 212 -20.17 -4.85 -11.27
CA SER A 212 -19.02 -4.07 -10.82
C SER A 212 -19.25 -3.49 -9.43
N LYS A 213 -20.43 -2.90 -9.15
CA LYS A 213 -20.77 -2.36 -7.82
C LYS A 213 -20.69 -3.40 -6.70
N ALA A 214 -21.26 -4.60 -6.90
CA ALA A 214 -21.19 -5.67 -5.90
C ALA A 214 -19.73 -6.13 -5.67
N SER A 215 -18.95 -6.26 -6.75
CA SER A 215 -17.53 -6.62 -6.65
C SER A 215 -16.67 -5.55 -5.98
N ASP A 216 -16.98 -4.27 -6.21
CA ASP A 216 -16.26 -3.14 -5.60
C ASP A 216 -16.61 -3.02 -4.11
N ALA A 217 -17.87 -3.24 -3.75
CA ALA A 217 -18.30 -3.30 -2.34
C ALA A 217 -17.60 -4.45 -1.60
N TYR A 218 -17.53 -5.63 -2.21
CA TYR A 218 -16.80 -6.77 -1.64
C TYR A 218 -15.31 -6.48 -1.49
N ARG A 219 -14.68 -5.86 -2.50
CA ARG A 219 -13.26 -5.46 -2.41
C ARG A 219 -13.04 -4.47 -1.26
N ALA A 220 -13.91 -3.48 -1.12
CA ALA A 220 -13.83 -2.52 -0.02
C ALA A 220 -13.95 -3.20 1.36
N GLN A 221 -14.89 -4.14 1.52
CA GLN A 221 -15.01 -4.94 2.75
C GLN A 221 -13.77 -5.81 3.00
N ALA A 222 -13.19 -6.40 1.96
CA ALA A 222 -11.97 -7.21 2.08
C ALA A 222 -10.77 -6.35 2.49
N ASP A 223 -10.67 -5.12 1.98
CA ASP A 223 -9.61 -4.18 2.35
C ASP A 223 -9.79 -3.65 3.79
N GLU A 224 -11.04 -3.41 4.22
CA GLU A 224 -11.35 -3.10 5.62
C GLU A 224 -10.96 -4.24 6.56
N PHE A 225 -11.30 -5.48 6.18
CA PHE A 225 -10.92 -6.68 6.95
C PHE A 225 -9.41 -6.81 7.09
N ARG A 226 -8.66 -6.64 5.99
CA ARG A 226 -7.20 -6.65 6.01
C ARG A 226 -6.64 -5.55 6.90
N GLY A 227 -7.22 -4.35 6.87
CA GLY A 227 -6.83 -3.25 7.73
C GLY A 227 -7.01 -3.57 9.21
N ARG A 228 -8.16 -4.11 9.61
CA ARG A 228 -8.42 -4.53 11.00
C ARG A 228 -7.51 -5.68 11.43
N LEU A 229 -7.33 -6.67 10.56
CA LEU A 229 -6.47 -7.82 10.83
C LEU A 229 -5.01 -7.40 11.03
N LEU A 230 -4.52 -6.43 10.26
CA LEU A 230 -3.19 -5.86 10.41
C LEU A 230 -3.00 -5.22 11.80
N VAL A 231 -3.98 -4.44 12.24
CA VAL A 231 -3.96 -3.82 13.59
C VAL A 231 -3.97 -4.90 14.67
N LEU A 232 -4.84 -5.90 14.54
CA LEU A 232 -4.92 -7.00 15.49
C LEU A 232 -3.59 -7.77 15.58
N MET A 233 -3.02 -8.19 14.44
CA MET A 233 -1.72 -8.86 14.40
C MET A 233 -0.63 -8.04 15.11
N HIS A 234 -0.62 -6.72 14.90
CA HIS A 234 0.38 -5.83 15.49
C HIS A 234 0.20 -5.66 17.01
N MET A 235 -1.05 -5.58 17.48
CA MET A 235 -1.36 -5.27 18.87
C MET A 235 -1.44 -6.50 19.78
N THR A 236 -1.77 -7.68 19.23
CA THR A 236 -1.94 -8.92 20.01
C THR A 236 -0.79 -9.91 19.87
N GLY A 237 0.08 -9.76 18.85
CA GLY A 237 1.19 -10.67 18.54
C GLY A 237 2.36 -10.67 19.53
N GLY A 238 2.24 -10.01 20.69
CA GLY A 238 3.28 -9.88 21.71
C GLY A 238 4.38 -8.88 21.32
N GLN A 239 5.09 -9.14 20.23
CA GLN A 239 6.05 -8.20 19.63
C GLN A 239 5.45 -7.61 18.35
N PRO A 240 5.35 -6.27 18.24
CA PRO A 240 4.89 -5.64 17.02
C PRO A 240 5.79 -6.02 15.84
N ALA A 241 5.21 -6.69 14.84
CA ALA A 241 5.92 -7.09 13.63
C ALA A 241 6.53 -5.87 12.93
N ARG A 242 7.80 -5.96 12.52
CA ARG A 242 8.46 -4.87 11.80
C ARG A 242 7.84 -4.73 10.41
N SER A 243 7.79 -3.51 9.87
CA SER A 243 7.22 -3.26 8.54
C SER A 243 7.86 -4.14 7.46
N THR A 244 9.17 -4.38 7.54
CA THR A 244 9.91 -5.27 6.64
C THR A 244 9.54 -6.73 6.79
N GLU A 245 9.17 -7.17 8.00
CA GLU A 245 8.72 -8.54 8.24
C GLU A 245 7.34 -8.75 7.66
N LEU A 246 6.43 -7.80 7.89
CA LEU A 246 5.04 -7.89 7.47
C LEU A 246 4.85 -7.77 5.96
N LEU A 247 5.58 -6.86 5.32
CA LEU A 247 5.56 -6.67 3.86
C LEU A 247 6.46 -7.66 3.11
N GLY A 248 7.36 -8.35 3.83
CA GLY A 248 8.28 -9.34 3.26
C GLY A 248 7.70 -10.74 3.14
N LEU A 249 6.55 -11.02 3.77
CA LEU A 249 5.92 -12.34 3.73
C LEU A 249 5.46 -12.72 2.31
N ARG A 250 5.86 -13.92 1.90
CA ARG A 250 5.58 -14.56 0.63
C ARG A 250 5.04 -15.95 0.93
N VAL A 251 3.77 -16.15 0.63
CA VAL A 251 3.08 -17.44 0.81
C VAL A 251 3.13 -18.28 -0.47
N CYS A 252 3.48 -17.69 -1.62
CA CYS A 252 3.61 -18.37 -2.90
C CYS A 252 4.92 -18.03 -3.62
N ASN A 253 5.42 -18.99 -4.40
CA ASN A 253 6.58 -18.80 -5.26
C ASN A 253 6.21 -17.88 -6.44
N THR A 254 7.02 -16.86 -6.71
CA THR A 254 6.79 -15.92 -7.82
C THR A 254 8.03 -15.77 -8.69
N LYS A 255 7.85 -15.34 -9.95
CA LYS A 255 8.98 -15.13 -10.87
C LYS A 255 9.89 -13.99 -10.42
N GLN A 256 9.31 -12.94 -9.84
CA GLN A 256 10.02 -11.72 -9.46
C GLN A 256 10.67 -11.81 -8.07
N ALA A 257 10.02 -12.47 -7.10
CA ALA A 257 10.50 -12.53 -5.72
C ALA A 257 11.08 -13.90 -5.31
N GLY A 258 11.11 -14.86 -6.26
CA GLY A 258 11.67 -16.20 -6.05
C GLY A 258 10.78 -17.09 -5.17
N ILE A 259 11.44 -17.93 -4.36
CA ILE A 259 10.78 -18.90 -3.48
C ILE A 259 10.07 -18.15 -2.33
N ARG A 260 8.93 -18.70 -1.92
CA ARG A 260 8.17 -18.29 -0.73
C ARG A 260 9.06 -18.32 0.52
N ASN A 261 8.65 -17.62 1.56
CA ASN A 261 9.36 -17.60 2.84
C ASN A 261 8.46 -17.97 4.03
N VAL A 262 7.28 -18.49 3.76
CA VAL A 262 6.39 -19.10 4.74
C VAL A 262 6.25 -20.58 4.41
N PHE A 263 6.49 -21.43 5.39
CA PHE A 263 6.52 -22.88 5.27
C PHE A 263 5.72 -23.55 6.39
N ILE A 264 5.36 -24.81 6.19
CA ILE A 264 4.85 -25.66 7.26
C ILE A 264 5.95 -26.62 7.70
N GLU A 265 6.22 -26.63 9.01
CA GLU A 265 7.24 -27.47 9.63
C GLU A 265 6.69 -27.99 10.97
N HIS A 266 6.62 -29.31 11.14
CA HIS A 266 6.09 -29.96 12.35
C HIS A 266 4.71 -29.42 12.79
N ASP A 267 3.75 -29.34 11.86
CA ASP A 267 2.39 -28.80 12.08
C ASP A 267 2.34 -27.32 12.50
N MET A 268 3.46 -26.59 12.36
CA MET A 268 3.55 -25.16 12.65
C MET A 268 3.86 -24.35 11.39
N VAL A 269 3.38 -23.11 11.37
CA VAL A 269 3.72 -22.14 10.32
C VAL A 269 5.02 -21.45 10.69
N THR A 270 6.06 -21.61 9.86
CA THR A 270 7.37 -20.99 10.07
C THR A 270 7.66 -19.95 8.98
N GLY A 271 8.21 -18.81 9.37
CA GLY A 271 8.53 -17.69 8.47
C GLY A 271 10.02 -17.40 8.46
N TRP A 272 10.64 -17.37 7.28
CA TRP A 272 12.08 -17.12 7.08
C TRP A 272 12.32 -15.86 6.26
N ASN A 273 12.31 -14.69 6.92
CA ASN A 273 12.75 -13.47 6.25
C ASN A 273 14.29 -13.45 6.16
N ARG A 274 14.83 -13.56 4.94
CA ARG A 274 16.22 -13.19 4.69
C ARG A 274 16.35 -11.70 4.94
N SER A 275 16.84 -11.32 6.12
CA SER A 275 17.35 -9.98 6.37
C SER A 275 18.49 -9.73 5.39
N GLY A 276 18.31 -8.78 4.48
CA GLY A 276 19.40 -8.32 3.62
C GLY A 276 20.59 -7.95 4.48
N THR A 277 21.75 -8.51 4.13
CA THR A 277 23.05 -7.93 4.46
C THR A 277 23.36 -6.88 3.40
#